data_AF-B1ZD28-F1
#
_entry.id   AF-B1ZD28-F1
#
_cell.length_a   1.000
_cell.length_b   1.000
_cell.length_c   1.000
_cell.angle_alpha   90.00
_cell.angle_beta   90.00
_cell.angle_gamma   90.00
#
_symmetry.space_group_name_H-M   'P 1'
#
loop_
_entity.id
_entity.type
_entity.pdbx_description
1 polymer ?
#
loop_
_entity_poly.entity_id
_entity_poly.type
_entity_poly.pdbx_seq_one_letter_code
_entity_poly.pdbx_strand_id
1 'polypeptide(L)' 'MTKSNLVDVEVYLHHETARAVLVSTAGNRVNAVWLPKSAIEVEQHPSGNKHFRTITVPEPLAIEKRLV' A
#
# COMPACT_ATOMS: atom_id res chain seq x y z
N MET A 1 -11.21 -22.18 -8.83
CA MET A 1 -11.01 -21.20 -7.73
C MET A 1 -9.72 -20.47 -8.00
N THR A 2 -9.77 -19.22 -8.44
CA THR A 2 -8.58 -18.39 -8.64
C THR A 2 -7.97 -18.10 -7.28
N LYS A 3 -6.75 -18.59 -7.04
CA LYS A 3 -5.95 -18.23 -5.86
C LYS A 3 -5.83 -16.70 -5.85
N SER A 4 -6.23 -16.06 -4.74
CA SER A 4 -5.92 -14.65 -4.53
C SER A 4 -4.42 -14.54 -4.33
N ASN A 5 -3.70 -14.07 -5.34
CA ASN A 5 -2.30 -13.72 -5.20
C ASN A 5 -2.22 -12.43 -4.38
N LEU A 6 -1.43 -12.45 -3.32
CA LEU A 6 -1.06 -11.28 -2.55
C LEU A 6 0.32 -10.85 -3.01
N VAL A 7 0.55 -9.54 -3.09
CA VAL A 7 1.84 -8.95 -3.40
C VAL A 7 2.22 -7.95 -2.31
N ASP A 8 3.50 -7.95 -1.97
CA ASP A 8 4.08 -6.98 -1.04
C ASP A 8 4.68 -5.83 -1.83
N VAL A 9 4.27 -4.61 -1.49
CA VAL A 9 4.74 -3.40 -2.17
C VAL A 9 5.29 -2.42 -1.13
N GLU A 10 6.50 -1.95 -1.37
CA GLU A 10 7.10 -0.86 -0.59
C GLU A 10 6.52 0.47 -1.04
N VAL A 11 5.94 1.21 -0.10
CA VAL A 11 5.26 2.47 -0.38
C VAL A 11 5.60 3.54 0.64
N TYR A 12 5.49 4.78 0.18
CA TYR A 12 5.55 5.97 1.00
C TYR A 12 4.17 6.29 1.56
N LEU A 13 4.05 6.34 2.88
CA LEU A 13 2.84 6.73 3.60
C LEU A 13 2.76 8.26 3.68
N HIS A 14 1.76 8.85 3.02
CA HIS A 14 1.50 10.29 3.01
C HIS A 14 0.46 10.71 4.04
N HIS A 15 -0.51 9.85 4.29
CA HIS A 15 -1.59 10.09 5.24
C HIS A 15 -2.20 8.78 5.72
N GLU A 16 -2.68 8.77 6.95
CA GLU A 16 -3.36 7.63 7.55
C GLU A 16 -4.66 8.10 8.20
N THR A 17 -5.73 7.32 8.00
CA THR A 17 -7.01 7.51 8.68
C THR A 17 -7.35 6.24 9.46
N ALA A 18 -8.45 6.27 10.21
CA ALA A 18 -8.95 5.08 10.90
C ALA A 18 -9.21 3.90 9.95
N ARG A 19 -9.57 4.15 8.68
CA ARG A 19 -10.04 3.10 7.75
C ARG A 19 -9.21 2.93 6.48
N ALA A 20 -8.31 3.87 6.17
CA ALA A 20 -7.57 3.87 4.92
C ALA A 20 -6.20 4.56 5.06
N VAL A 21 -5.28 4.23 4.16
CA VAL A 21 -3.96 4.85 4.04
C VAL A 21 -3.81 5.46 2.63
N LEU A 22 -3.16 6.62 2.56
CA LEU A 22 -2.78 7.28 1.32
C LEU A 22 -1.31 7.00 1.06
N VAL A 23 -1.01 6.30 -0.03
CA VAL A 23 0.33 5.77 -0.31
C VAL A 23 0.78 6.02 -1.74
N SER A 24 2.09 6.07 -1.98
CA SER A 24 2.66 6.15 -3.33
C SER A 24 3.94 5.34 -3.44
N THR A 25 4.27 4.79 -4.60
CA THR A 25 5.52 4.04 -4.84
C THR A 25 6.75 4.95 -4.99
N ALA A 26 6.60 6.14 -5.56
CA ALA A 26 7.73 7.05 -5.87
C ALA A 26 7.86 8.26 -4.91
N GLY A 27 7.14 8.26 -3.78
CA GLY A 27 7.15 9.38 -2.83
C GLY A 27 6.44 10.66 -3.30
N ASN A 28 5.81 10.66 -4.49
CA ASN A 28 5.06 11.80 -4.99
C ASN A 28 3.58 11.73 -4.56
N ARG A 29 3.17 12.66 -3.69
CA ARG A 29 1.80 12.75 -3.17
C ARG A 29 0.74 12.98 -4.25
N VAL A 30 1.09 13.61 -5.38
CA VAL A 30 0.16 13.90 -6.49
C VAL A 30 -0.37 12.60 -7.11
N ASN A 31 0.45 11.55 -7.11
CA ASN A 31 0.09 10.23 -7.66
C ASN A 31 -0.27 9.23 -6.55
N ALA A 32 -0.51 9.70 -5.33
CA ALA A 32 -0.83 8.82 -4.22
C ALA A 32 -2.24 8.25 -4.33
N VAL A 33 -2.39 7.00 -3.91
CA VAL A 33 -3.64 6.24 -3.97
C VAL A 33 -4.12 5.89 -2.57
N TRP A 34 -5.44 5.95 -2.38
CA TRP A 34 -6.08 5.50 -1.15
C TRP A 34 -6.30 4.00 -1.18
N LEU A 35 -5.86 3.31 -0.13
CA LEU A 35 -6.11 1.90 0.09
C LEU A 35 -6.89 1.69 1.39
N PRO A 36 -8.00 0.94 1.37
CA PRO A 36 -8.76 0.63 2.57
C PRO A 36 -8.04 -0.43 3.40
N LYS A 37 -7.84 -0.18 4.70
CA LYS A 37 -7.19 -1.09 5.66
C LYS A 37 -7.92 -2.42 5.81
N SER A 38 -9.19 -2.51 5.41
CA SER A 38 -9.93 -3.77 5.42
C SER A 38 -9.54 -4.73 4.28
N ALA A 39 -8.79 -4.25 3.27
CA ALA A 39 -8.40 -5.03 2.10
C ALA A 39 -6.87 -5.19 1.96
N ILE A 40 -6.09 -4.65 2.91
CA ILE A 40 -4.63 -4.68 2.89
C ILE A 40 -4.08 -4.92 4.30
N GLU A 41 -2.87 -5.42 4.38
CA GLU A 41 -2.06 -5.42 5.60
C GLU A 41 -0.98 -4.35 5.48
N VAL A 42 -0.65 -3.67 6.59
CA VAL A 42 0.31 -2.55 6.60
C VAL A 42 1.35 -2.82 7.67
N GLU A 43 2.60 -3.00 7.25
CA GLU A 43 3.73 -3.26 8.13
C GLU A 43 4.74 -2.11 8.10
N GLN A 44 5.48 -1.97 9.21
CA GLN A 44 6.57 -1.00 9.27
C GLN A 44 7.76 -1.50 8.46
N HIS A 45 8.41 -0.59 7.75
CA HIS A 45 9.60 -0.95 6.99
C HIS A 45 10.76 -1.33 7.94
N PRO A 46 11.56 -2.38 7.63
CA PRO A 46 12.65 -2.87 8.50
C PRO A 46 13.69 -1.80 8.88
N SER A 47 13.85 -0.76 8.06
CA SER A 47 14.75 0.37 8.34
C SER A 47 14.28 1.28 9.48
N GLY A 48 13.07 1.08 10.03
CA GLY A 48 12.49 1.93 11.07
C GLY A 48 11.98 3.29 10.57
N ASN A 49 12.04 3.55 9.25
CA ASN A 49 11.55 4.80 8.69
C ASN A 49 10.01 4.89 8.77
N LYS A 50 9.51 5.89 9.50
CA LYS A 50 8.08 6.10 9.72
C LYS A 50 7.29 6.45 8.45
N HIS A 51 7.96 6.89 7.38
CA HIS A 51 7.33 7.21 6.10
C HIS A 51 7.30 6.04 5.13
N PHE A 52 8.12 5.01 5.34
CA PHE A 52 8.09 3.80 4.51
C PHE A 52 7.26 2.71 5.17
N ARG A 53 6.41 2.07 4.37
CA ARG A 53 5.59 0.93 4.78
C ARG A 53 5.70 -0.16 3.73
N THR A 54 5.63 -1.39 4.18
CA THR A 54 5.36 -2.54 3.31
C THR A 54 3.86 -2.79 3.40
N ILE A 55 3.19 -2.80 2.26
CA ILE A 55 1.76 -3.12 2.19
C ILE A 55 1.58 -4.45 1.47
N THR A 56 0.85 -5.37 2.09
CA THR A 56 0.42 -6.61 1.45
C THR A 56 -0.99 -6.40 0.90
N VAL A 57 -1.15 -6.56 -0.40
CA VAL A 57 -2.38 -6.23 -1.12
C VAL A 57 -2.71 -7.32 -2.15
N PRO A 58 -3.99 -7.61 -2.42
CA PRO A 58 -4.36 -8.47 -3.53
C PRO A 58 -3.85 -7.93 -4.87
N GLU A 59 -3.21 -8.78 -5.66
CA GLU A 59 -2.62 -8.44 -6.97
C GLU A 59 -3.59 -7.67 -7.89
N PRO A 60 -4.89 -8.03 -8.03
CA PRO A 60 -5.81 -7.26 -8.86
C PRO A 60 -5.99 -5.81 -8.38
N LEU A 61 -6.02 -5.58 -7.06
CA LEU A 61 -6.13 -4.25 -6.47
C LEU A 61 -4.82 -3.46 -6.68
N ALA A 62 -3.67 -4.13 -6.59
CA ALA A 62 -2.38 -3.52 -6.90
C ALA A 62 -2.31 -3.01 -8.35
N ILE A 63 -2.76 -3.83 -9.31
CA ILE A 63 -2.83 -3.46 -10.73
C ILE A 63 -3.83 -2.31 -10.97
N GLU A 64 -5.04 -2.40 -10.39
CA GLU A 64 -6.06 -1.35 -10.52
C GLU A 64 -5.54 0.01 -10.01
N LYS A 65 -4.80 -0.01 -8.89
CA LYS A 65 -4.22 1.19 -8.29
C LYS A 65 -2.84 1.55 -8.84
N ARG A 66 -2.33 0.81 -9.83
CA ARG A 66 -1.01 1.01 -10.47
C ARG A 66 0.14 1.05 -9.46
N LEU A 67 0.08 0.15 -8.48
CA LEU A 67 1.12 -0.07 -7.48
C LEU A 67 2.19 -1.06 -7.98
N VAL A 68 1.85 -1.86 -8.99
CA VAL A 68 2.71 -2.80 -9.73
C VAL A 68 2.49 -2.65 -11.23
#